data_AF-A0A524BY82-F1
#
_entry.id   AF-A0A524BY82-F1
#
_cell.length_a   1.000
_cell.length_b   1.000
_cell.length_c   1.000
_cell.angle_alpha   90.00
_cell.angle_beta   90.00
_cell.angle_gamma   90.00
#
_symmetry.space_group_name_H-M   'P 1'
#
loop_
_entity.id
_entity.type
_entity.pdbx_description
1 polymer ?
#
loop_
_entity_poly.entity_id
_entity_poly.type
_entity_poly.pdbx_seq_one_letter_code
_entity_poly.pdbx_strand_id
1 'polypeptide(L)'
;MSDHFATNLKLACSHYRSISEVCRQLSINRAQFNKYLSGQSRPTAFNLKRIGDFFGVEDYELNLPAEQFARLIGARVSPQAQQPSDPISELFRPLHEHGGNLSRYCGYYFEYSNCMSVPGTILVSLVHLWEERGRFLFERQERQERSSATDQHAEVRCRYLGAAFQLQDRMFLIDYESLTFNEMSQTILIPSFKSRITRLNGLKAGVSSGDRRNPACTRVVWEYLGEEINRINAYRQVKLYRPDDPRIDDDVRERLSVAPLRNGLFEIE
;
A
#
# COMPACT_ATOMS: atom_id res chain seq x y z
N MET A 1 22.16 -8.84 -24.00
CA MET A 1 22.82 -7.56 -23.67
C MET A 1 21.83 -6.46 -23.98
N SER A 2 21.39 -5.72 -22.96
CA SER A 2 20.43 -4.63 -23.15
C SER A 2 21.07 -3.49 -23.94
N ASP A 3 20.44 -3.13 -25.04
CA ASP A 3 20.89 -2.00 -25.86
C ASP A 3 20.48 -0.69 -25.18
N HIS A 4 21.43 -0.05 -24.49
CA HIS A 4 21.20 1.22 -23.78
C HIS A 4 21.34 2.46 -24.67
N PHE A 5 21.75 2.28 -25.93
CA PHE A 5 22.13 3.39 -26.82
C PHE A 5 21.01 4.39 -27.06
N ALA A 6 19.82 3.91 -27.43
CA ALA A 6 18.69 4.79 -27.74
C ALA A 6 18.25 5.62 -26.51
N THR A 7 18.29 5.02 -25.33
CA THR A 7 17.97 5.69 -24.05
C THR A 7 19.02 6.75 -23.71
N ASN A 8 20.31 6.42 -23.82
CA ASN A 8 21.41 7.34 -23.56
C ASN A 8 21.45 8.50 -24.57
N LEU A 9 21.16 8.22 -25.84
CA LEU A 9 21.08 9.26 -26.87
C LEU A 9 19.95 10.26 -26.61
N LYS A 10 18.78 9.78 -26.14
CA LYS A 10 17.69 10.67 -25.70
C LYS A 10 18.11 11.54 -24.52
N LEU A 11 18.81 10.95 -23.56
CA LEU A 11 19.29 11.66 -22.38
C LEU A 11 20.27 12.76 -22.75
N ALA A 12 21.26 12.47 -23.59
CA ALA A 12 22.22 13.46 -24.10
C ALA A 12 21.51 14.62 -24.83
N CYS A 13 20.49 14.31 -25.65
CA CYS A 13 19.69 15.33 -26.33
C CYS A 13 18.86 16.23 -25.40
N SER A 14 18.57 15.78 -24.16
CA SER A 14 17.74 16.55 -23.21
C SER A 14 18.38 17.85 -22.71
N HIS A 15 19.70 17.99 -22.88
CA HIS A 15 20.45 19.21 -22.55
C HIS A 15 20.30 20.34 -23.57
N TYR A 16 19.62 20.08 -24.69
CA TYR A 16 19.45 21.02 -25.80
C TYR A 16 17.99 21.43 -25.94
N ARG A 17 17.74 22.60 -26.54
CA ARG A 17 16.38 23.18 -26.63
C ARG A 17 15.42 22.32 -27.45
N SER A 18 15.93 21.57 -28.44
CA SER A 18 15.11 20.65 -29.22
C SER A 18 15.96 19.62 -29.99
N ILE A 19 15.36 18.48 -30.33
CA ILE A 19 15.99 17.47 -31.21
C ILE A 19 16.33 18.07 -32.58
N SER A 20 15.51 19.00 -33.09
CA SER A 20 15.75 19.68 -34.37
C SER A 20 17.04 20.50 -34.34
N GLU A 21 17.36 21.13 -33.22
CA GLU A 21 18.62 21.86 -33.04
C GLU A 21 19.81 20.92 -33.06
N VAL A 22 19.74 19.80 -32.33
CA VAL A 22 20.78 18.76 -32.29
C VAL A 22 21.03 18.20 -33.69
N CYS A 23 19.97 17.85 -34.44
CA CYS A 23 20.10 17.35 -35.81
C CYS A 23 20.82 18.34 -36.74
N ARG A 24 20.55 19.66 -36.58
CA ARG A 24 21.19 20.72 -37.36
C ARG A 24 22.69 20.82 -37.06
N GLN A 25 23.06 20.80 -35.78
CA GLN A 25 24.46 20.88 -35.35
C GLN A 25 25.24 19.61 -35.74
N LEU A 26 24.62 18.43 -35.63
CA LEU A 26 25.19 17.16 -36.08
C LEU A 26 25.20 16.99 -37.61
N SER A 27 24.49 17.85 -38.36
CA SER A 27 24.23 17.67 -39.80
C SER A 27 23.71 16.27 -40.16
N ILE A 28 22.88 15.69 -39.30
CA ILE A 28 22.22 14.40 -39.54
C ILE A 28 20.75 14.65 -39.91
N ASN A 29 20.24 13.94 -40.91
CA ASN A 29 18.83 14.03 -41.28
C ASN A 29 17.92 13.66 -40.09
N ARG A 30 16.95 14.53 -39.78
CA ARG A 30 16.03 14.33 -38.63
C ARG A 30 15.26 13.02 -38.67
N ALA A 31 14.82 12.56 -39.85
CA ALA A 31 14.12 11.29 -39.98
C ALA A 31 15.05 10.10 -39.62
N GLN A 32 16.32 10.19 -40.00
CA GLN A 32 17.33 9.20 -39.65
C GLN A 32 17.69 9.26 -38.17
N PHE A 33 17.87 10.46 -37.61
CA PHE A 33 18.18 10.65 -36.19
C PHE A 33 17.04 10.15 -35.28
N ASN A 34 15.78 10.37 -35.68
CA ASN A 34 14.63 9.84 -34.95
C ASN A 34 14.61 8.30 -34.92
N LYS A 35 15.09 7.63 -35.97
CA LYS A 35 15.24 6.15 -35.96
C LYS A 35 16.31 5.68 -34.98
N TYR A 36 17.35 6.48 -34.72
CA TYR A 36 18.33 6.21 -33.68
C TYR A 36 17.73 6.38 -32.28
N LEU A 37 16.99 7.47 -32.06
CA LEU A 37 16.29 7.73 -30.79
C LEU A 37 15.23 6.67 -30.49
N SER A 38 14.53 6.13 -31.49
CA SER A 38 13.55 5.05 -31.27
C SER A 38 14.17 3.66 -31.16
N GLY A 39 15.49 3.52 -31.36
CA GLY A 39 16.18 2.23 -31.38
C GLY A 39 15.88 1.38 -32.62
N GLN A 40 15.22 1.94 -33.65
CA GLN A 40 14.87 1.24 -34.89
C GLN A 40 16.07 1.00 -35.81
N SER A 41 17.14 1.78 -35.66
CA SER A 41 18.39 1.60 -36.40
C SER A 41 19.60 2.05 -35.57
N ARG A 42 20.78 1.51 -35.88
CA ARG A 42 22.06 1.98 -35.30
C ARG A 42 22.77 2.94 -36.27
N PRO A 43 23.47 3.97 -35.76
CA PRO A 43 24.34 4.79 -36.59
C PRO A 43 25.51 3.97 -37.17
N THR A 44 26.03 4.41 -38.31
CA THR A 44 27.32 3.94 -38.83
C THR A 44 28.46 4.40 -37.91
N ALA A 45 29.63 3.75 -37.94
CA ALA A 45 30.79 4.15 -37.12
C ALA A 45 31.16 5.64 -37.29
N PHE A 46 31.07 6.16 -38.52
CA PHE A 46 31.27 7.58 -38.79
C PHE A 46 30.26 8.49 -38.06
N ASN A 47 28.97 8.13 -38.10
CA ASN A 47 27.93 8.90 -37.42
C ASN A 47 27.97 8.71 -35.90
N LEU A 48 28.38 7.53 -35.42
CA LEU A 48 28.52 7.23 -34.00
C LEU A 48 29.62 8.09 -33.38
N LYS A 49 30.81 8.11 -34.01
CA LYS A 49 31.90 8.98 -33.60
C LYS A 49 31.49 10.46 -33.59
N ARG A 50 30.79 10.91 -34.65
CA ARG A 50 30.31 12.29 -34.75
C ARG A 50 29.30 12.65 -33.65
N ILE A 51 28.46 11.68 -33.26
CA ILE A 51 27.54 11.82 -32.13
C ILE A 51 28.32 11.90 -30.81
N GLY A 52 29.32 11.03 -30.63
CA GLY A 52 30.20 11.03 -29.47
C GLY A 52 30.95 12.35 -29.30
N ASP A 53 31.65 12.80 -30.35
CA ASP A 53 32.39 14.07 -30.40
C ASP A 53 31.51 15.27 -30.04
N PHE A 54 30.24 15.27 -30.48
CA PHE A 54 29.29 16.33 -30.21
C PHE A 54 28.87 16.40 -28.74
N PHE A 55 28.66 15.25 -28.10
CA PHE A 55 28.27 15.15 -26.69
C PHE A 55 29.47 15.07 -25.74
N GLY A 56 30.69 14.97 -26.25
CA GLY A 56 31.91 14.82 -25.45
C GLY A 56 32.05 13.45 -24.79
N VAL A 57 31.62 12.38 -25.47
CA VAL A 57 31.63 10.99 -24.97
C VAL A 57 32.16 10.01 -26.01
N GLU A 58 32.74 8.92 -25.56
CA GLU A 58 33.25 7.83 -26.40
C GLU A 58 32.14 6.83 -26.80
N ASP A 59 32.35 6.09 -27.89
CA ASP A 59 31.38 5.14 -28.45
C ASP A 59 30.90 4.08 -27.43
N TYR A 60 31.80 3.62 -26.56
CA TYR A 60 31.47 2.64 -25.52
C TYR A 60 30.64 3.26 -24.39
N GLU A 61 30.82 4.56 -24.11
CA GLU A 61 30.09 5.26 -23.05
C GLU A 61 28.60 5.39 -23.39
N LEU A 62 28.29 5.62 -24.67
CA LEU A 62 26.91 5.64 -25.18
C LEU A 62 26.16 4.31 -24.97
N ASN A 63 26.86 3.21 -24.72
CA ASN A 63 26.25 1.90 -24.46
C ASN A 63 26.28 1.48 -22.97
N LEU A 64 26.77 2.33 -22.07
CA LEU A 64 26.75 2.07 -20.63
C LEU A 64 25.32 1.98 -20.09
N PRO A 65 25.10 1.31 -18.94
CA PRO A 65 23.85 1.42 -18.20
C PRO A 65 23.48 2.88 -17.99
N ALA A 66 22.20 3.23 -18.19
CA ALA A 66 21.75 4.61 -18.26
C ALA A 66 22.16 5.46 -17.03
N GLU A 67 22.18 4.87 -15.84
CA GLU A 67 22.63 5.54 -14.61
C GLU A 67 24.10 5.94 -14.64
N GLN A 68 24.97 5.13 -15.27
CA GLN A 68 26.40 5.41 -15.39
C GLN A 68 26.65 6.47 -16.46
N PHE A 69 26.00 6.34 -17.63
CA PHE A 69 26.10 7.34 -18.70
C PHE A 69 25.66 8.72 -18.22
N ALA A 70 24.58 8.79 -17.44
CA ALA A 70 24.06 10.04 -16.94
C ALA A 70 25.01 10.78 -15.98
N ARG A 71 25.81 10.05 -15.20
CA ARG A 71 26.86 10.63 -14.35
C ARG A 71 28.00 11.21 -15.18
N LEU A 72 28.33 10.59 -16.32
CA LEU A 72 29.43 11.01 -17.20
C LEU A 72 29.13 12.34 -17.91
N ILE A 73 27.95 12.49 -18.50
CA ILE A 73 27.63 13.69 -19.31
C ILE A 73 27.36 14.96 -18.49
N GLY A 74 27.66 14.97 -17.19
CA GLY A 74 27.39 16.10 -16.30
C GLY A 74 25.90 16.47 -16.26
N ALA A 75 25.06 15.59 -16.81
CA ALA A 75 23.64 15.68 -16.67
C ALA A 75 23.41 15.58 -15.18
N ARG A 76 22.99 16.70 -14.58
CA ARG A 76 21.86 16.58 -13.69
C ARG A 76 20.79 15.88 -14.52
N VAL A 77 20.78 14.55 -14.50
CA VAL A 77 19.54 13.85 -14.22
C VAL A 77 19.06 14.63 -13.02
N SER A 78 18.15 15.59 -13.21
CA SER A 78 17.32 16.06 -12.12
C SER A 78 16.89 14.75 -11.49
N PRO A 79 17.45 14.33 -10.34
CA PRO A 79 17.60 12.92 -9.99
C PRO A 79 16.24 12.31 -9.79
N GLN A 80 15.54 11.98 -10.86
CA GLN A 80 14.08 11.99 -10.88
C GLN A 80 13.44 13.14 -10.05
N ALA A 81 14.07 14.31 -9.93
CA ALA A 81 13.82 15.29 -8.86
C ALA A 81 13.29 14.57 -7.61
N GLN A 82 14.10 13.66 -7.04
CA GLN A 82 13.79 12.69 -5.99
C GLN A 82 12.70 13.33 -5.16
N GLN A 83 11.43 12.99 -5.49
CA GLN A 83 10.31 13.85 -5.09
C GLN A 83 10.53 14.06 -3.61
N PRO A 84 10.65 15.33 -3.13
CA PRO A 84 10.93 15.56 -1.72
C PRO A 84 9.97 14.64 -0.99
N SER A 85 10.56 13.68 -0.26
CA SER A 85 9.81 12.53 0.24
C SER A 85 8.62 13.13 0.96
N ASP A 86 7.42 12.67 0.60
CA ASP A 86 6.20 13.20 1.20
C ASP A 86 6.40 13.24 2.73
N PRO A 87 6.09 14.36 3.43
CA PRO A 87 6.44 14.54 4.83
C PRO A 87 5.93 13.42 5.75
N ILE A 88 4.80 12.80 5.40
CA ILE A 88 4.27 11.64 6.12
C ILE A 88 5.18 10.43 5.93
N SER A 89 5.63 10.18 4.70
CA SER A 89 6.63 9.14 4.41
C SER A 89 7.96 9.35 5.15
N GLU A 90 8.40 10.59 5.35
CA GLU A 90 9.58 10.90 6.17
C GLU A 90 9.34 10.65 7.65
N LEU A 91 8.18 11.09 8.16
CA LEU A 91 7.78 10.91 9.56
C LEU A 91 7.73 9.43 9.96
N PHE A 92 7.21 8.57 9.08
CA PHE A 92 7.11 7.12 9.33
C PHE A 92 8.39 6.35 8.99
N ARG A 93 9.43 7.00 8.44
CA ARG A 93 10.70 6.33 8.08
C ARG A 93 11.36 5.62 9.28
N PRO A 94 11.50 6.24 10.47
CA PRO A 94 12.10 5.56 11.62
C PRO A 94 11.30 4.35 12.09
N LEU A 95 9.97 4.36 11.93
CA LEU A 95 9.10 3.23 12.27
C LEU A 95 9.30 2.05 11.32
N HIS A 96 9.67 2.29 10.06
CA HIS A 96 10.06 1.22 9.15
C HIS A 96 11.46 0.66 9.46
N GLU A 97 12.40 1.52 9.85
CA GLU A 97 13.80 1.13 10.11
C GLU A 97 13.98 0.40 11.45
N HIS A 98 13.21 0.80 12.46
CA HIS A 98 13.33 0.28 13.84
C HIS A 98 12.10 -0.54 14.27
N GLY A 99 11.09 -0.66 13.40
CA GLY A 99 9.90 -1.46 13.65
C GLY A 99 10.21 -2.94 13.82
N GLY A 100 9.37 -3.63 14.58
CA GLY A 100 9.44 -5.08 14.68
C GLY A 100 8.98 -5.79 13.40
N ASN A 101 9.27 -7.09 13.31
CA ASN A 101 8.87 -7.94 12.20
C ASN A 101 7.49 -8.57 12.45
N LEU A 102 6.53 -8.27 11.56
CA LEU A 102 5.19 -8.84 11.57
C LEU A 102 4.99 -10.00 10.58
N SER A 103 6.03 -10.49 9.90
CA SER A 103 5.91 -11.51 8.84
C SER A 103 5.22 -12.77 9.36
N ARG A 104 5.43 -13.11 10.64
CA ARG A 104 4.75 -14.23 11.31
C ARG A 104 3.22 -14.07 11.37
N TYR A 105 2.73 -12.84 11.39
CA TYR A 105 1.31 -12.52 11.46
C TYR A 105 0.70 -12.32 10.06
N CYS A 106 1.46 -12.47 8.97
CA CYS A 106 0.89 -12.38 7.62
C CYS A 106 -0.10 -13.53 7.33
N GLY A 107 -1.13 -13.22 6.54
CA GLY A 107 -2.20 -14.12 6.16
C GLY A 107 -3.58 -13.48 6.33
N TYR A 108 -4.60 -14.33 6.33
CA TYR A 108 -5.99 -13.94 6.39
C TYR A 108 -6.56 -14.07 7.79
N TYR A 109 -7.47 -13.16 8.14
CA TYR A 109 -8.17 -13.15 9.41
C TYR A 109 -9.64 -12.85 9.22
N PHE A 110 -10.49 -13.43 10.08
CA PHE A 110 -11.76 -12.80 10.40
C PHE A 110 -11.57 -11.81 11.54
N GLU A 111 -11.95 -10.56 11.32
CA GLU A 111 -12.07 -9.54 12.34
C GLU A 111 -13.50 -9.51 12.86
N TYR A 112 -13.68 -9.78 14.15
CA TYR A 112 -14.95 -9.64 14.87
C TYR A 112 -14.89 -8.38 15.73
N SER A 113 -15.88 -7.50 15.59
CA SER A 113 -16.00 -6.29 16.42
C SER A 113 -17.46 -5.89 16.60
N ASN A 114 -17.80 -5.18 17.69
CA ASN A 114 -19.11 -4.55 17.78
C ASN A 114 -19.24 -3.45 16.72
N CYS A 115 -20.33 -3.49 15.94
CA CYS A 115 -20.53 -2.55 14.85
C CYS A 115 -20.82 -1.13 15.38
N MET A 116 -20.03 -0.16 14.93
CA MET A 116 -20.17 1.24 15.34
C MET A 116 -21.33 1.96 14.63
N SER A 117 -21.66 1.57 13.39
CA SER A 117 -22.75 2.14 12.60
C SER A 117 -24.11 1.52 12.90
N VAL A 118 -24.13 0.24 13.30
CA VAL A 118 -25.35 -0.50 13.68
C VAL A 118 -25.17 -1.09 15.09
N PRO A 119 -25.33 -0.28 16.15
CA PRO A 119 -25.11 -0.72 17.53
C PRO A 119 -25.93 -1.96 17.90
N GLY A 120 -25.34 -2.85 18.70
CA GLY A 120 -25.97 -4.11 19.12
C GLY A 120 -25.82 -5.25 18.12
N THR A 121 -25.00 -5.10 17.09
CA THR A 121 -24.62 -6.17 16.15
C THR A 121 -23.11 -6.39 16.16
N ILE A 122 -22.69 -7.60 15.77
CA ILE A 122 -21.29 -7.96 15.56
C ILE A 122 -20.99 -7.88 14.07
N LEU A 123 -20.00 -7.09 13.69
CA LEU A 123 -19.49 -7.02 12.34
C LEU A 123 -18.33 -8.01 12.18
N VAL A 124 -18.46 -8.89 11.19
CA VAL A 124 -17.38 -9.78 10.75
C VAL A 124 -16.80 -9.25 9.46
N SER A 125 -15.51 -8.93 9.49
CA SER A 125 -14.75 -8.41 8.34
C SER A 125 -13.69 -9.40 7.93
N LEU A 126 -13.35 -9.44 6.64
CA LEU A 126 -12.21 -10.21 6.16
C LEU A 126 -10.99 -9.30 6.08
N VAL A 127 -9.91 -9.69 6.74
CA VAL A 127 -8.63 -8.98 6.70
C VAL A 127 -7.58 -9.84 6.01
N HIS A 128 -6.75 -9.21 5.18
CA HIS A 128 -5.55 -9.80 4.62
C HIS A 128 -4.36 -8.91 4.99
N LEU A 129 -3.41 -9.45 5.75
CA LEU A 129 -2.18 -8.78 6.17
C LEU A 129 -1.00 -9.41 5.41
N TRP A 130 -0.21 -8.61 4.70
CA TRP A 130 0.93 -9.09 3.92
C TRP A 130 2.16 -8.20 4.09
N GLU A 131 3.30 -8.74 3.72
CA GLU A 131 4.55 -8.00 3.62
C GLU A 131 4.81 -7.59 2.17
N GLU A 132 5.11 -6.31 1.95
CA GLU A 132 5.56 -5.79 0.67
C GLU A 132 6.81 -4.93 0.88
N ARG A 133 7.94 -5.38 0.33
CA ARG A 133 9.23 -4.67 0.39
C ARG A 133 9.64 -4.31 1.83
N GLY A 134 9.48 -5.25 2.77
CA GLY A 134 9.80 -5.06 4.19
C GLY A 134 8.80 -4.19 4.97
N ARG A 135 7.65 -3.85 4.36
CA ARG A 135 6.58 -3.09 5.02
C ARG A 135 5.34 -3.97 5.15
N PHE A 136 4.59 -3.79 6.22
CA PHE A 136 3.39 -4.58 6.48
C PHE A 136 2.15 -3.77 6.13
N LEU A 137 1.39 -4.28 5.16
CA LEU A 137 0.19 -3.66 4.63
C LEU A 137 -0.98 -4.60 4.85
N PHE A 138 -2.17 -4.03 4.98
CA PHE A 138 -3.36 -4.84 5.07
C PHE A 138 -4.53 -4.22 4.32
N GLU A 139 -5.46 -5.10 3.99
CA GLU A 139 -6.74 -4.77 3.40
C GLU A 139 -7.83 -5.40 4.25
N ARG A 140 -8.86 -4.63 4.55
CA ARG A 140 -10.05 -5.10 5.28
C ARG A 140 -11.28 -4.89 4.42
N GLN A 141 -12.13 -5.91 4.35
CA GLN A 141 -13.35 -5.89 3.56
C GLN A 141 -14.55 -6.16 4.43
N GLU A 142 -15.59 -5.33 4.24
CA GLU A 142 -16.83 -5.40 5.00
C GLU A 142 -18.04 -5.43 4.07
N ARG A 143 -19.14 -5.94 4.59
CA ARG A 143 -20.46 -5.86 3.97
C ARG A 143 -21.43 -5.38 5.02
N GLN A 144 -21.95 -4.18 4.83
CA GLN A 144 -22.95 -3.59 5.72
C GLN A 144 -24.28 -3.50 4.97
N GLU A 145 -25.37 -3.79 5.66
CA GLU A 145 -26.71 -3.56 5.15
C GLU A 145 -27.06 -2.09 5.44
N ARG A 146 -27.28 -1.29 4.38
CA ARG A 146 -27.85 0.05 4.54
C ARG A 146 -29.34 -0.03 4.26
N SER A 147 -30.16 0.36 5.24
CA SER A 147 -31.56 0.67 4.96
C SER A 147 -31.62 1.98 4.16
N SER A 148 -32.02 1.90 2.90
CA SER A 148 -32.35 3.07 2.08
C SER A 148 -33.88 3.20 1.94
N ALA A 149 -34.38 4.40 1.66
CA ALA A 149 -35.83 4.63 1.47
C ALA A 149 -36.42 3.83 0.29
N THR A 150 -35.58 3.43 -0.67
CA THR A 150 -35.95 2.72 -1.90
C THR A 150 -35.70 1.22 -1.83
N ASP A 151 -34.78 0.77 -0.98
CA ASP A 151 -34.43 -0.64 -0.82
C ASP A 151 -33.94 -0.91 0.61
N GLN A 152 -34.68 -1.74 1.33
CA GLN A 152 -34.45 -2.04 2.74
C GLN A 152 -33.25 -2.98 2.95
N HIS A 153 -32.74 -3.60 1.89
CA HIS A 153 -31.63 -4.57 1.92
C HIS A 153 -30.48 -4.23 0.96
N ALA A 154 -30.25 -2.94 0.68
CA ALA A 154 -29.11 -2.53 -0.13
C ALA A 154 -27.80 -2.85 0.61
N GLU A 155 -27.08 -3.85 0.11
CA GLU A 155 -25.79 -4.23 0.67
C GLU A 155 -24.68 -3.36 0.11
N VAL A 156 -23.97 -2.68 1.01
CA VAL A 156 -22.82 -1.85 0.67
C VAL A 156 -21.56 -2.61 1.02
N ARG A 157 -20.63 -2.66 0.07
CA ARG A 157 -19.28 -3.17 0.28
C ARG A 157 -18.37 -2.01 0.65
N CYS A 158 -17.61 -2.19 1.71
CA CYS A 158 -16.58 -1.24 2.13
C CYS A 158 -15.22 -1.92 2.00
N ARG A 159 -14.24 -1.18 1.49
CA ARG A 159 -12.86 -1.67 1.33
C ARG A 159 -11.92 -0.69 2.01
N TYR A 160 -11.15 -1.19 2.96
CA TYR A 160 -10.21 -0.39 3.75
C TYR A 160 -8.78 -0.78 3.41
N LEU A 161 -7.92 0.22 3.25
CA LEU A 161 -6.49 0.04 3.00
C LEU A 161 -5.71 0.61 4.16
N GLY A 162 -4.71 -0.12 4.64
CA GLY A 162 -3.96 0.26 5.82
C GLY A 162 -2.55 -0.26 5.90
N ALA A 163 -1.83 0.25 6.89
CA ALA A 163 -0.48 -0.16 7.24
C ALA A 163 -0.45 -0.66 8.69
N ALA A 164 0.39 -1.67 8.93
CA ALA A 164 0.62 -2.24 10.25
C ALA A 164 2.07 -1.99 10.68
N PHE A 165 2.23 -1.63 11.95
CA PHE A 165 3.52 -1.31 12.56
C PHE A 165 3.65 -2.13 13.84
N GLN A 166 4.81 -2.72 14.05
CA GLN A 166 5.15 -3.29 15.35
C GLN A 166 6.03 -2.32 16.10
N LEU A 167 5.60 -1.94 17.30
CA LEU A 167 6.40 -1.18 18.23
C LEU A 167 6.40 -1.92 19.57
N GLN A 168 7.59 -2.32 20.02
CA GLN A 168 7.77 -3.21 21.16
C GLN A 168 6.91 -4.48 21.04
N ASP A 169 5.97 -4.67 21.97
CA ASP A 169 5.14 -5.84 22.14
C ASP A 169 3.68 -5.60 21.70
N ARG A 170 3.43 -4.61 20.84
CA ARG A 170 2.10 -4.32 20.29
C ARG A 170 2.12 -4.14 18.77
N MET A 171 1.02 -4.51 18.12
CA MET A 171 0.77 -4.21 16.71
C MET A 171 -0.16 -3.01 16.63
N PHE A 172 0.24 -1.98 15.89
CA PHE A 172 -0.54 -0.78 15.62
C PHE A 172 -0.93 -0.77 14.15
N LEU A 173 -2.22 -0.67 13.88
CA LEU A 173 -2.76 -0.66 12.54
C LEU A 173 -3.56 0.61 12.33
N ILE A 174 -3.41 1.22 11.15
CA ILE A 174 -4.21 2.36 10.71
C ILE A 174 -4.74 2.08 9.32
N ASP A 175 -6.03 2.28 9.10
CA ASP A 175 -6.66 2.16 7.79
C ASP A 175 -7.67 3.27 7.51
N TYR A 176 -8.01 3.43 6.24
CA TYR A 176 -9.07 4.30 5.76
C TYR A 176 -9.94 3.58 4.74
N GLU A 177 -11.21 3.98 4.65
CA GLU A 177 -12.15 3.45 3.66
C GLU A 177 -11.85 4.05 2.28
N SER A 178 -11.50 3.20 1.32
CA SER A 178 -10.90 3.60 0.04
C SER A 178 -11.88 3.98 -1.07
N LEU A 179 -13.18 3.67 -0.93
CA LEU A 179 -14.18 3.97 -1.97
C LEU A 179 -14.80 5.35 -1.78
N THR A 180 -15.00 5.77 -0.53
CA THR A 180 -15.70 6.99 -0.15
C THR A 180 -14.91 7.92 0.76
N PHE A 181 -13.79 7.44 1.36
CA PHE A 181 -12.92 8.23 2.24
C PHE A 181 -13.65 8.80 3.48
N ASN A 182 -14.76 8.16 3.87
CA ASN A 182 -15.59 8.63 4.96
C ASN A 182 -15.13 8.15 6.33
N GLU A 183 -14.33 7.10 6.41
CA GLU A 183 -13.92 6.50 7.67
C GLU A 183 -12.41 6.27 7.71
N MET A 184 -11.86 6.44 8.90
CA MET A 184 -10.52 6.05 9.29
C MET A 184 -10.63 5.29 10.60
N SER A 185 -9.85 4.23 10.76
CA SER A 185 -9.80 3.47 12.00
C SER A 185 -8.38 3.15 12.43
N GLN A 186 -8.21 2.99 13.73
CA GLN A 186 -6.98 2.56 14.36
C GLN A 186 -7.25 1.31 15.18
N THR A 187 -6.46 0.27 14.95
CA THR A 187 -6.53 -0.99 15.69
C THR A 187 -5.22 -1.25 16.41
N ILE A 188 -5.29 -1.63 17.68
CA ILE A 188 -4.13 -2.06 18.47
C ILE A 188 -4.35 -3.50 18.87
N LEU A 189 -3.47 -4.40 18.43
CA LEU A 189 -3.54 -5.83 18.75
C LEU A 189 -2.41 -6.23 19.71
N ILE A 190 -2.74 -7.15 20.61
CA ILE A 190 -1.79 -7.86 21.47
C ILE A 190 -1.27 -9.08 20.69
N PRO A 191 0.04 -9.14 20.36
CA PRO A 191 0.64 -10.26 19.66
C PRO A 191 0.54 -11.55 20.48
N SER A 192 0.37 -12.69 19.80
CA SER A 192 0.46 -14.01 20.44
C SER A 192 1.91 -14.50 20.52
N PHE A 193 2.35 -14.88 21.72
CA PHE A 193 3.65 -15.51 21.97
C PHE A 193 3.61 -17.05 21.93
N LYS A 194 2.44 -17.65 21.66
CA LYS A 194 2.31 -19.11 21.48
C LYS A 194 2.93 -19.53 20.16
N SER A 195 3.27 -20.82 19.98
CA SER A 195 3.88 -21.34 18.73
C SER A 195 2.99 -21.24 17.50
N ARG A 196 1.66 -21.26 17.67
CA ARG A 196 0.66 -21.05 16.62
C ARG A 196 -0.19 -19.82 16.93
N ILE A 197 -0.46 -19.04 15.89
CA ILE A 197 -1.40 -17.92 15.96
C ILE A 197 -2.79 -18.51 15.68
N THR A 198 -3.69 -18.36 16.64
CA THR A 198 -5.10 -18.74 16.49
C THR A 198 -5.97 -17.50 16.56
N ARG A 199 -5.76 -16.65 17.56
CA ARG A 199 -6.46 -15.40 17.75
C ARG A 199 -5.52 -14.29 18.20
N LEU A 200 -5.82 -13.06 17.80
CA LEU A 200 -5.25 -11.83 18.33
C LEU A 200 -6.39 -10.99 18.93
N ASN A 201 -6.12 -10.34 20.05
CA ASN A 201 -7.11 -9.51 20.74
C ASN A 201 -6.66 -8.07 20.74
N GLY A 202 -7.61 -7.14 20.71
CA GLY A 202 -7.26 -5.74 20.59
C GLY A 202 -8.39 -4.77 20.88
N LEU A 203 -8.05 -3.50 20.65
CA LEU A 203 -8.98 -2.40 20.62
C LEU A 203 -9.01 -1.79 19.22
N LYS A 204 -10.19 -1.42 18.76
CA LYS A 204 -10.40 -0.68 17.53
C LYS A 204 -11.12 0.62 17.86
N ALA A 205 -10.53 1.74 17.46
CA ALA A 205 -11.11 3.06 17.53
C ALA A 205 -11.40 3.56 16.11
N GLY A 206 -12.50 4.27 15.94
CA GLY A 206 -12.89 4.81 14.65
C GLY A 206 -14.08 5.75 14.78
N VAL A 207 -14.63 6.11 13.62
CA VAL A 207 -15.81 6.96 13.53
C VAL A 207 -16.90 6.17 12.84
N SER A 208 -18.11 6.13 13.41
CA SER A 208 -19.24 5.48 12.75
C SER A 208 -19.57 6.16 11.41
N SER A 209 -19.85 5.40 10.35
CA SER A 209 -20.42 5.93 9.09
C SER A 209 -21.86 6.43 9.20
N GLY A 210 -22.53 6.26 10.35
CA GLY A 210 -23.87 6.81 10.58
C GLY A 210 -23.87 8.35 10.64
N ASP A 211 -25.05 8.95 10.48
CA ASP A 211 -25.22 10.41 10.32
C ASP A 211 -24.58 11.27 11.42
N ARG A 212 -24.46 10.73 12.64
CA ARG A 212 -23.88 11.45 13.78
C ARG A 212 -22.35 11.44 13.80
N ARG A 213 -21.70 10.54 13.03
CA ARG A 213 -20.24 10.39 12.95
C ARG A 213 -19.56 10.46 14.32
N ASN A 214 -20.15 9.77 15.29
CA ASN A 214 -19.62 9.76 16.65
C ASN A 214 -18.33 8.93 16.69
N PRO A 215 -17.24 9.45 17.29
CA PRO A 215 -16.08 8.63 17.61
C PRO A 215 -16.46 7.53 18.59
N ALA A 216 -15.98 6.32 18.36
CA ALA A 216 -16.24 5.16 19.20
C ALA A 216 -15.01 4.26 19.29
N CYS A 217 -14.96 3.47 20.36
CA CYS A 217 -13.95 2.44 20.58
C CYS A 217 -14.65 1.13 20.95
N THR A 218 -14.11 0.01 20.48
CA THR A 218 -14.66 -1.32 20.70
C THR A 218 -13.54 -2.35 20.86
N ARG A 219 -13.82 -3.46 21.55
CA ARG A 219 -12.94 -4.63 21.55
C ARG A 219 -13.00 -5.28 20.17
N VAL A 220 -11.88 -5.88 19.76
CA VAL A 220 -11.76 -6.59 18.50
C VAL A 220 -11.05 -7.92 18.70
N VAL A 221 -11.49 -8.94 17.97
CA VAL A 221 -10.85 -10.25 17.92
C VAL A 221 -10.52 -10.57 16.47
N TRP A 222 -9.27 -10.92 16.20
CA TRP A 222 -8.83 -11.41 14.90
C TRP A 222 -8.60 -12.91 14.99
N GLU A 223 -9.37 -13.69 14.25
CA GLU A 223 -9.19 -15.15 14.13
C GLU A 223 -8.39 -15.47 12.88
N TYR A 224 -7.29 -16.18 13.03
CA TYR A 224 -6.39 -16.51 11.93
C TYR A 224 -6.95 -17.65 11.06
N LEU A 225 -6.98 -17.42 9.75
CA LEU A 225 -7.50 -18.35 8.75
C LEU A 225 -6.41 -19.08 7.96
N GLY A 226 -5.15 -18.62 8.08
CA GLY A 226 -4.02 -19.11 7.29
C GLY A 226 -3.58 -18.15 6.19
N GLU A 227 -2.54 -18.53 5.46
CA GLU A 227 -2.01 -17.75 4.31
C GLU A 227 -2.90 -17.87 3.07
N GLU A 228 -3.72 -18.90 2.99
CA GLU A 228 -4.66 -19.13 1.89
C GLU A 228 -6.05 -19.42 2.44
N ILE A 229 -7.07 -18.97 1.73
CA ILE A 229 -8.48 -19.17 2.10
C ILE A 229 -9.33 -19.57 0.91
N ASN A 230 -10.41 -20.30 1.17
CA ASN A 230 -11.50 -20.38 0.20
C ASN A 230 -12.26 -19.05 0.19
N ARG A 231 -11.95 -18.18 -0.78
CA ARG A 231 -12.53 -16.83 -0.88
C ARG A 231 -14.05 -16.84 -0.87
N ILE A 232 -14.69 -17.75 -1.59
CA ILE A 232 -16.16 -17.81 -1.67
C ILE A 232 -16.77 -18.06 -0.29
N ASN A 233 -16.23 -19.03 0.45
CA ASN A 233 -16.71 -19.34 1.79
C ASN A 233 -16.41 -18.22 2.78
N ALA A 234 -15.23 -17.60 2.68
CA ALA A 234 -14.86 -16.48 3.55
C ALA A 234 -15.79 -15.28 3.35
N TYR A 235 -16.04 -14.87 2.11
CA TYR A 235 -16.92 -13.74 1.79
C TYR A 235 -18.37 -13.93 2.22
N ARG A 236 -18.87 -15.17 2.26
CA ARG A 236 -20.22 -15.46 2.77
C ARG A 236 -20.36 -15.20 4.28
N GLN A 237 -19.24 -15.22 5.00
CA GLN A 237 -19.20 -14.92 6.44
C GLN A 237 -18.97 -13.43 6.72
N VAL A 238 -18.59 -12.63 5.72
CA VAL A 238 -18.41 -11.18 5.89
C VAL A 238 -19.77 -10.49 5.84
N LYS A 239 -20.29 -10.10 7.01
CA LYS A 239 -21.57 -9.40 7.20
C LYS A 239 -21.79 -9.01 8.66
N LEU A 240 -22.95 -8.43 8.94
CA LEU A 240 -23.46 -8.22 10.29
C LEU A 240 -24.12 -9.49 10.85
N TYR A 241 -23.87 -9.75 12.12
CA TYR A 241 -24.42 -10.85 12.90
C TYR A 241 -25.15 -10.29 14.12
N ARG A 242 -26.21 -10.99 14.53
CA ARG A 242 -26.79 -10.75 15.85
C ARG A 242 -25.82 -11.26 16.92
N PRO A 243 -25.74 -10.64 18.11
CA PRO A 243 -24.80 -11.07 19.15
C PRO A 243 -24.99 -12.54 19.57
N ASP A 244 -26.21 -13.05 19.50
CA ASP A 244 -26.62 -14.42 19.84
C ASP A 244 -26.55 -15.40 18.66
N ASP A 245 -26.03 -14.99 17.50
CA ASP A 245 -25.92 -15.88 16.33
C ASP A 245 -25.01 -17.08 16.63
N PRO A 246 -25.46 -18.33 16.42
CA PRO A 246 -24.72 -19.54 16.79
C PRO A 246 -23.44 -19.76 15.97
N ARG A 247 -23.23 -18.99 14.89
CA ARG A 247 -21.99 -19.03 14.10
C ARG A 247 -20.86 -18.24 14.76
N ILE A 248 -21.16 -17.41 15.75
CA ILE A 248 -20.15 -16.72 16.55
C ILE A 248 -19.86 -17.57 17.78
N ASP A 249 -18.63 -18.04 17.90
CA ASP A 249 -18.14 -18.84 19.02
C ASP A 249 -18.27 -18.08 20.35
N ASP A 250 -18.57 -18.81 21.43
CA ASP A 250 -18.79 -18.23 22.76
C ASP A 250 -17.57 -17.48 23.31
N ASP A 251 -16.33 -17.95 23.04
CA ASP A 251 -15.10 -17.24 23.44
C ASP A 251 -14.94 -15.91 22.68
N VAL A 252 -15.35 -15.84 21.42
CA VAL A 252 -15.39 -14.58 20.67
C VAL A 252 -16.42 -13.63 21.28
N ARG A 253 -17.61 -14.12 21.61
CA ARG A 253 -18.67 -13.31 22.23
C ARG A 253 -18.23 -12.77 23.59
N GLU A 254 -17.59 -13.60 24.41
CA GLU A 254 -17.06 -13.21 25.71
C GLU A 254 -15.99 -12.12 25.57
N ARG A 255 -15.05 -12.27 24.62
CA ARG A 255 -14.02 -11.27 24.34
C ARG A 255 -14.57 -9.94 23.82
N LEU A 256 -15.68 -9.96 23.10
CA LEU A 256 -16.36 -8.76 22.61
C LEU A 256 -17.31 -8.12 23.63
N SER A 257 -17.57 -8.79 24.75
CA SER A 257 -18.42 -8.26 25.81
C SER A 257 -17.85 -6.98 26.42
N VAL A 258 -18.75 -6.13 26.92
CA VAL A 258 -18.43 -4.81 27.47
C VAL A 258 -17.43 -4.95 28.62
N ALA A 259 -16.22 -4.43 28.43
CA ALA A 259 -15.29 -4.23 29.52
C ALA A 259 -15.67 -2.95 30.30
N PRO A 260 -15.68 -2.97 31.64
CA PRO A 260 -15.94 -1.77 32.41
C PRO A 260 -14.82 -0.75 32.19
N LEU A 261 -15.17 0.54 32.20
CA LEU A 261 -14.17 1.60 32.28
C LEU A 261 -13.42 1.47 33.61
N ARG A 262 -12.10 1.30 33.55
CA ARG A 262 -11.24 1.23 34.74
C ARG A 262 -10.45 2.52 34.83
N ASN A 263 -10.59 3.24 35.94
CA ASN A 263 -9.90 4.52 36.15
C ASN A 263 -10.12 5.55 35.02
N GLY A 264 -11.31 5.51 34.37
CA GLY A 264 -11.64 6.37 33.22
C GLY A 264 -11.07 5.91 31.88
N LEU A 265 -10.43 4.74 31.83
CA LEU A 265 -9.84 4.16 30.63
C LEU A 265 -10.66 2.96 30.13
N PHE A 266 -10.75 2.81 28.82
CA PHE A 266 -11.28 1.61 28.17
C PHE A 266 -10.11 0.71 27.78
N GLU A 267 -9.83 -0.28 28.62
CA GLU A 267 -8.68 -1.17 28.50
C GLU A 267 -9.13 -2.62 28.26
N ILE A 268 -8.25 -3.40 27.66
CA ILE A 268 -8.40 -4.85 27.56
C ILE A 268 -7.27 -5.54 28.31
N GLU A 269 -7.61 -6.63 29.01
CA GLU A 269 -6.64 -7.52 29.67
C GLU A 269 -5.99 -8.48 28.67
#